data_AF-A0A2K5IH95-F1
#
_entry.id   AF-A0A2K5IH95-F1
#
_cell.length_a   1.000
_cell.length_b   1.000
_cell.length_c   1.000
_cell.angle_alpha   90.00
_cell.angle_beta   90.00
_cell.angle_gamma   90.00
#
_symmetry.space_group_name_H-M   'P 1'
#
loop_
_entity.id
_entity.type
_entity.pdbx_description
1 polymer ?
#
loop_
_entity_poly.entity_id
_entity_poly.type
_entity_poly.pdbx_seq_one_letter_code
_entity_poly.pdbx_strand_id
1 'polypeptide(L)'
;MAQLEGYYFSAALSCTFLVSCLLFSAFSRALREPYMDEIFHLPQAQRYCEGHFSLSQWDPMITTLPGLYLVSVGVVKPAIWIFGWSEHVVCSIGMLRFVNLLFSVGNFYLLYLLFRKVQPRNKAASSIQRVLSTLTLAVFPTLYFFNFLYYTEAGSMFFTLFAYLMCLYGNHKTSAFLGFCGFMFRQTNIIWAVFCAGNVIAQKLTEAWKTELQKKEDRLPPIKGPFSTFRKILQFLLAYSMSFKNLSVLFHLTWPYILLGFLFCVFVVVNGGIVIGDRSSHEACLHFPQLFYFFSFTLFFSFPHLLSPGKIKTFLSLVWKRRILFFVVTLVSVFLVWKFTYAHKYLLADNRHYTFYVWKRVFQRYEIVKYLLVPAYIFAGWSIADSLKSKSVFWNLMFFTCLFIVIVPQKLLEFRYFILPYVIYRLNIPLPPTSRLVCELSCYAIVNFITFYLFLNKTFQWPNSQDIQRFMW
;
A
#
# COMPACT_ATOMS: atom_id res chain seq x y z
N MET A 1 25.67 -1.36 -21.23
CA MET A 1 24.89 -1.44 -19.97
C MET A 1 23.41 -1.06 -20.12
N ALA A 2 23.06 0.07 -20.75
CA ALA A 2 21.64 0.48 -20.88
C ALA A 2 20.79 -0.45 -21.77
N GLN A 3 21.35 -0.97 -22.87
CA GLN A 3 20.68 -1.96 -23.73
C GLN A 3 20.42 -3.29 -22.99
N LEU A 4 21.40 -3.76 -22.20
CA LEU A 4 21.28 -5.00 -21.42
C LEU A 4 20.17 -4.93 -20.36
N GLU A 5 20.02 -3.78 -19.71
CA GLU A 5 18.90 -3.53 -18.79
C GLU A 5 17.54 -3.60 -19.48
N GLY A 6 17.44 -3.10 -20.72
CA GLY A 6 16.23 -3.20 -21.53
C GLY A 6 15.84 -4.65 -21.83
N TYR A 7 16.82 -5.50 -22.18
CA TYR A 7 16.57 -6.94 -22.39
C TYR A 7 16.10 -7.64 -21.11
N TYR A 8 16.76 -7.41 -19.97
CA TYR A 8 16.32 -7.99 -18.69
C TYR A 8 14.91 -7.55 -18.30
N PHE A 9 14.61 -6.26 -18.48
CA PHE A 9 13.29 -5.72 -18.22
C PHE A 9 12.23 -6.37 -19.12
N SER A 10 12.49 -6.43 -20.43
CA SER A 10 11.57 -7.01 -21.41
C SER A 10 11.30 -8.50 -21.13
N ALA A 11 12.36 -9.27 -20.85
CA ALA A 11 12.25 -10.68 -20.47
C ALA A 11 11.43 -10.85 -19.18
N ALA A 12 11.74 -10.09 -18.13
CA ALA A 12 11.02 -10.19 -16.86
C ALA A 12 9.53 -9.82 -17.01
N LEU A 13 9.22 -8.75 -17.76
CA LEU A 13 7.85 -8.33 -18.04
C LEU A 13 7.09 -9.39 -18.84
N SER A 14 7.70 -9.89 -19.92
CA SER A 14 7.07 -10.88 -20.81
C SER A 14 6.82 -12.21 -20.11
N CYS A 15 7.79 -12.72 -19.34
CA CYS A 15 7.63 -13.93 -18.54
C CYS A 15 6.55 -13.75 -17.46
N THR A 16 6.56 -12.62 -16.75
CA THR A 16 5.53 -12.33 -15.73
C THR A 16 4.15 -12.25 -16.34
N PHE A 17 4.02 -11.60 -17.50
CA PHE A 17 2.76 -11.50 -18.23
C PHE A 17 2.26 -12.87 -18.69
N LEU A 18 3.12 -13.70 -19.29
CA LEU A 18 2.78 -15.06 -19.70
C LEU A 18 2.28 -15.90 -18.51
N VAL A 19 3.03 -15.93 -17.40
CA VAL A 19 2.62 -16.65 -16.18
C VAL A 19 1.28 -16.13 -15.66
N SER A 20 1.08 -14.81 -15.65
CA SER A 20 -0.16 -14.20 -15.20
C SER A 20 -1.33 -14.55 -16.12
N CYS A 21 -1.14 -14.63 -17.44
CA CYS A 21 -2.18 -15.09 -18.38
C CYS A 21 -2.56 -16.56 -18.15
N LEU A 22 -1.57 -17.44 -17.88
CA LEU A 22 -1.84 -18.85 -17.57
C LEU A 22 -2.62 -19.01 -16.27
N LEU A 23 -2.24 -18.25 -15.22
CA LEU A 23 -2.96 -18.22 -13.95
C LEU A 23 -4.37 -17.64 -14.12
N PHE A 24 -4.50 -16.54 -14.87
CA PHE A 24 -5.79 -15.93 -15.20
C PHE A 24 -6.73 -16.92 -15.92
N SER A 25 -6.20 -17.71 -16.86
CA SER A 25 -6.95 -18.80 -17.50
C SER A 25 -7.38 -19.89 -16.51
N ALA A 26 -6.52 -20.25 -15.56
CA ALA A 26 -6.87 -21.21 -14.50
C ALA A 26 -7.97 -20.67 -13.57
N PHE A 27 -7.85 -19.43 -13.11
CA PHE A 27 -8.86 -18.75 -12.28
C PHE A 27 -10.19 -18.63 -13.02
N SER A 28 -10.18 -18.18 -14.28
CA SER A 28 -11.38 -18.01 -15.08
C SER A 28 -12.11 -19.33 -15.35
N ARG A 29 -11.38 -20.45 -15.47
CA ARG A 29 -12.01 -21.78 -15.58
C ARG A 29 -12.60 -22.27 -14.26
N ALA A 30 -11.94 -21.96 -13.15
CA ALA A 30 -12.37 -22.39 -11.81
C ALA A 30 -13.50 -21.52 -11.22
N LEU A 31 -13.62 -20.27 -11.66
CA LEU A 31 -14.61 -19.29 -11.22
C LEU A 31 -15.41 -18.79 -12.43
N ARG A 32 -16.45 -19.52 -12.81
CA ARG A 32 -17.36 -19.06 -13.87
C ARG A 32 -18.30 -17.98 -13.36
N GLU A 33 -18.68 -18.05 -12.09
CA GLU A 33 -19.56 -17.11 -11.42
C GLU A 33 -18.78 -16.07 -10.60
N PRO A 34 -19.42 -14.93 -10.24
CA PRO A 34 -18.89 -13.98 -9.28
C PRO A 34 -18.56 -14.63 -7.94
N TYR A 35 -17.39 -14.33 -7.38
CA TYR A 35 -16.96 -14.83 -6.08
C TYR A 35 -16.73 -13.69 -5.10
N MET A 36 -17.24 -13.82 -3.88
CA MET A 36 -17.04 -12.84 -2.79
C MET A 36 -17.59 -11.46 -3.16
N ASP A 37 -16.80 -10.39 -2.97
CA ASP A 37 -17.18 -9.01 -3.28
C ASP A 37 -17.56 -8.84 -4.77
N GLU A 38 -17.10 -9.73 -5.66
CA GLU A 38 -17.47 -9.69 -7.07
C GLU A 38 -18.98 -9.86 -7.29
N ILE A 39 -19.70 -10.50 -6.36
CA ILE A 39 -21.16 -10.65 -6.41
C ILE A 39 -21.84 -9.28 -6.46
N PHE A 40 -21.24 -8.26 -5.85
CA PHE A 40 -21.73 -6.88 -5.91
C PHE A 40 -21.07 -6.09 -7.04
N HIS A 41 -19.75 -6.25 -7.24
CA HIS A 41 -18.99 -5.45 -8.20
C HIS A 41 -19.28 -5.80 -9.68
N LEU A 42 -19.41 -7.09 -10.03
CA LEU A 42 -19.59 -7.49 -11.43
C LEU A 42 -20.96 -7.06 -11.99
N PRO A 43 -22.10 -7.29 -11.32
CA PRO A 43 -23.39 -6.79 -11.81
C PRO A 43 -23.41 -5.27 -11.93
N GLN A 44 -22.78 -4.55 -10.99
CA GLN A 44 -22.67 -3.09 -11.07
C GLN A 44 -21.87 -2.63 -12.29
N ALA A 45 -20.76 -3.30 -12.61
CA ALA A 45 -19.96 -3.01 -13.80
C ALA A 45 -20.72 -3.33 -15.10
N GLN A 46 -21.51 -4.40 -15.12
CA GLN A 46 -22.36 -4.76 -16.27
C GLN A 46 -23.46 -3.72 -16.52
N ARG A 47 -24.08 -3.15 -15.48
CA ARG A 47 -25.01 -2.02 -15.64
C ARG A 47 -24.32 -0.78 -16.23
N TYR A 48 -23.11 -0.48 -15.79
CA TYR A 48 -22.32 0.62 -16.37
C TYR A 48 -21.98 0.34 -17.84
N CYS A 49 -21.72 -0.93 -18.18
CA CYS A 49 -21.60 -1.36 -19.56
C CYS A 49 -22.88 -1.12 -20.37
N GLU A 50 -24.08 -1.28 -19.82
CA GLU A 50 -25.32 -0.96 -20.52
C GLU A 50 -25.59 0.56 -20.65
N GLY A 51 -24.73 1.41 -20.07
CA GLY A 51 -24.92 2.86 -20.04
C GLY A 51 -25.74 3.36 -18.84
N HIS A 52 -26.05 2.48 -17.89
CA HIS A 52 -26.77 2.82 -16.67
C HIS A 52 -25.81 3.31 -15.57
N PHE A 53 -25.65 4.63 -15.46
CA PHE A 53 -24.75 5.29 -14.49
C PHE A 53 -25.47 5.91 -13.27
N SER A 54 -26.77 5.65 -13.10
CA SER A 54 -27.56 6.31 -12.05
C SER A 54 -27.15 5.85 -10.64
N LEU A 55 -26.99 6.81 -9.72
CA LEU A 55 -26.78 6.56 -8.30
C LEU A 55 -27.94 5.80 -7.64
N SER A 56 -29.16 5.91 -8.17
CA SER A 56 -30.33 5.19 -7.65
C SER A 56 -30.24 3.67 -7.82
N GLN A 57 -29.36 3.19 -8.71
CA GLN A 57 -29.13 1.77 -9.00
C GLN A 57 -27.83 1.25 -8.37
N TRP A 58 -27.20 2.05 -7.51
CA TRP A 58 -25.96 1.68 -6.83
C TRP A 58 -26.23 0.61 -5.78
N ASP A 59 -25.48 -0.48 -5.82
CA ASP A 59 -25.61 -1.54 -4.82
C ASP A 59 -25.17 -1.04 -3.42
N PRO A 60 -26.03 -1.14 -2.39
CA PRO A 60 -25.74 -0.61 -1.06
C PRO A 60 -24.61 -1.33 -0.32
N MET A 61 -24.19 -2.52 -0.77
CA MET A 61 -23.05 -3.25 -0.20
C MET A 61 -21.71 -2.76 -0.75
N ILE A 62 -21.70 -1.99 -1.85
CA ILE A 62 -20.47 -1.47 -2.43
C ILE A 62 -20.01 -0.23 -1.67
N THR A 63 -18.89 -0.39 -0.96
CA THR A 63 -18.30 0.66 -0.11
C THR A 63 -17.43 1.64 -0.89
N THR A 64 -16.90 1.23 -2.05
CA THR A 64 -15.94 2.00 -2.87
C THR A 64 -16.61 2.99 -3.83
N LEU A 65 -15.81 3.82 -4.49
CA LEU A 65 -16.23 4.73 -5.55
C LEU A 65 -16.26 4.01 -6.93
N PRO A 66 -16.88 4.59 -7.98
CA PRO A 66 -17.09 3.93 -9.27
C PRO A 66 -15.84 3.81 -10.17
N GLY A 67 -14.64 4.12 -9.68
CA GLY A 67 -13.43 4.19 -10.50
C GLY A 67 -13.11 2.90 -11.25
N LEU A 68 -13.28 1.74 -10.61
CA LEU A 68 -13.07 0.44 -11.25
C LEU A 68 -14.00 0.23 -12.45
N TYR A 69 -15.28 0.59 -12.32
CA TYR A 69 -16.28 0.38 -13.36
C TYR A 69 -16.09 1.36 -14.52
N LEU A 70 -15.84 2.63 -14.21
CA LEU A 70 -15.60 3.67 -15.21
C LEU A 70 -14.38 3.33 -16.07
N VAL A 71 -13.28 2.89 -15.45
CA VAL A 71 -12.10 2.46 -16.22
C VAL A 71 -12.37 1.17 -16.97
N SER A 72 -13.09 0.21 -16.38
CA SER A 72 -13.41 -1.04 -17.07
C SER A 72 -14.20 -0.77 -18.34
N VAL A 73 -15.31 -0.02 -18.26
CA VAL A 73 -16.11 0.37 -19.43
C VAL A 73 -15.29 1.16 -20.44
N GLY A 74 -14.49 2.12 -19.97
CA GLY A 74 -13.62 2.94 -20.83
C GLY A 74 -12.54 2.14 -21.58
N VAL A 75 -12.08 1.03 -21.01
CA VAL A 75 -11.08 0.14 -21.63
C VAL A 75 -11.72 -0.91 -22.52
N VAL A 76 -12.82 -1.54 -22.07
CA VAL A 76 -13.41 -2.68 -22.77
C VAL A 76 -14.34 -2.25 -23.91
N LYS A 77 -15.17 -1.20 -23.75
CA LYS A 77 -16.14 -0.79 -24.79
C LYS A 77 -15.52 -0.40 -26.13
N PRO A 78 -14.36 0.30 -26.19
CA PRO A 78 -13.72 0.59 -27.47
C PRO A 78 -13.42 -0.67 -28.30
N ALA A 79 -13.29 -1.85 -27.67
CA ALA A 79 -13.08 -3.11 -28.39
C ALA A 79 -14.25 -3.49 -29.31
N ILE A 80 -15.47 -3.04 -29.04
CA ILE A 80 -16.63 -3.25 -29.94
C ILE A 80 -16.36 -2.58 -31.29
N TRP A 81 -15.92 -1.31 -31.26
CA TRP A 81 -15.63 -0.54 -32.46
C TRP A 81 -14.32 -0.99 -33.14
N ILE A 82 -13.27 -1.29 -32.38
CA ILE A 82 -11.95 -1.65 -32.92
C ILE A 82 -11.93 -3.07 -33.50
N PHE A 83 -12.52 -4.04 -32.79
CA PHE A 83 -12.39 -5.47 -33.12
C PHE A 83 -13.72 -6.12 -33.55
N GLY A 84 -14.84 -5.38 -33.58
CA GLY A 84 -16.15 -5.90 -33.96
C GLY A 84 -16.73 -6.91 -32.96
N TRP A 85 -16.29 -6.87 -31.70
CA TRP A 85 -16.78 -7.80 -30.67
C TRP A 85 -18.20 -7.45 -30.22
N SER A 86 -18.97 -8.48 -29.86
CA SER A 86 -20.31 -8.27 -29.31
C SER A 86 -20.25 -7.73 -27.87
N GLU A 87 -21.27 -6.98 -27.49
CA GLU A 87 -21.38 -6.37 -26.16
C GLU A 87 -21.34 -7.42 -25.04
N HIS A 88 -21.98 -8.57 -25.26
CA HIS A 88 -21.95 -9.71 -24.33
C HIS A 88 -20.54 -10.24 -24.05
N VAL A 89 -19.65 -10.22 -25.05
CA VAL A 89 -18.25 -10.65 -24.88
C VAL A 89 -17.47 -9.59 -24.10
N VAL A 90 -17.63 -8.34 -24.50
CA VAL A 90 -16.87 -7.20 -23.97
C VAL A 90 -17.13 -6.95 -22.48
N CYS A 91 -18.36 -7.18 -22.02
CA CYS A 91 -18.77 -7.01 -20.62
C CYS A 91 -18.97 -8.34 -19.88
N SER A 92 -18.37 -9.41 -20.40
CA SER A 92 -18.30 -10.70 -19.70
C SER A 92 -17.44 -10.59 -18.43
N ILE A 93 -17.68 -11.50 -17.48
CA ILE A 93 -16.91 -11.61 -16.24
C ILE A 93 -15.40 -11.73 -16.52
N GLY A 94 -15.03 -12.53 -17.53
CA GLY A 94 -13.64 -12.69 -17.94
C GLY A 94 -13.02 -11.36 -18.39
N MET A 95 -13.69 -10.60 -19.25
CA MET A 95 -13.15 -9.33 -19.74
C MET A 95 -13.05 -8.26 -18.65
N LEU A 96 -14.01 -8.23 -17.73
CA LEU A 96 -13.95 -7.34 -16.57
C LEU A 96 -12.75 -7.70 -15.67
N ARG A 97 -12.56 -8.99 -15.31
CA ARG A 97 -11.37 -9.42 -14.55
C ARG A 97 -10.06 -9.15 -15.30
N PHE A 98 -10.05 -9.24 -16.64
CA PHE A 98 -8.88 -8.97 -17.45
C PHE A 98 -8.38 -7.51 -17.32
N VAL A 99 -9.25 -6.55 -16.98
CA VAL A 99 -8.84 -5.16 -16.69
C VAL A 99 -7.82 -5.11 -15.54
N ASN A 100 -7.98 -5.94 -14.50
CA ASN A 100 -7.01 -6.02 -13.41
C ASN A 100 -5.67 -6.63 -13.84
N LEU A 101 -5.69 -7.56 -14.78
CA LEU A 101 -4.47 -8.06 -15.40
C LEU A 101 -3.75 -6.95 -16.18
N LEU A 102 -4.46 -6.08 -16.90
CA LEU A 102 -3.87 -4.91 -17.56
C LEU A 102 -3.26 -3.92 -16.56
N PHE A 103 -3.95 -3.65 -15.45
CA PHE A 103 -3.38 -2.85 -14.37
C PHE A 103 -2.11 -3.48 -13.79
N SER A 104 -2.03 -4.81 -13.68
CA SER A 104 -0.82 -5.49 -13.18
C SER A 104 0.41 -5.26 -14.09
N VAL A 105 0.21 -5.24 -15.41
CA VAL A 105 1.26 -4.91 -16.40
C VAL A 105 1.69 -3.45 -16.24
N GLY A 106 0.73 -2.54 -16.12
CA GLY A 106 0.99 -1.14 -15.83
C GLY A 106 1.74 -0.93 -14.52
N ASN A 107 1.38 -1.66 -13.47
CA ASN A 107 2.03 -1.64 -12.16
C ASN A 107 3.50 -2.09 -12.25
N PHE A 108 3.78 -3.18 -12.99
CA PHE A 108 5.16 -3.62 -13.24
C PHE A 108 5.98 -2.51 -13.89
N TYR A 109 5.44 -1.87 -14.93
CA TYR A 109 6.11 -0.79 -15.65
C TYR A 109 6.36 0.42 -14.75
N LEU A 110 5.35 0.87 -13.99
CA LEU A 110 5.46 2.00 -13.07
C LEU A 110 6.45 1.73 -11.93
N LEU A 111 6.46 0.52 -11.36
CA LEU A 111 7.43 0.13 -10.34
C LEU A 111 8.87 0.25 -10.87
N TYR A 112 9.13 -0.20 -12.10
CA TYR A 112 10.44 -0.05 -12.74
C TYR A 112 10.83 1.43 -12.92
N LEU A 113 9.92 2.27 -13.42
CA LEU A 113 10.17 3.70 -13.57
C LEU A 113 10.42 4.39 -12.22
N LEU A 114 9.66 4.03 -11.19
CA LEU A 114 9.84 4.53 -9.83
C LEU A 114 11.20 4.12 -9.25
N PHE A 115 11.62 2.85 -9.38
CA PHE A 115 12.94 2.44 -8.95
C PHE A 115 14.06 3.21 -9.67
N ARG A 116 13.90 3.47 -10.99
CA ARG A 116 14.86 4.31 -11.74
C ARG A 116 14.90 5.75 -11.24
N LYS A 117 13.75 6.32 -10.85
CA LYS A 117 13.64 7.72 -10.41
C LYS A 117 14.09 7.92 -8.96
N VAL A 118 13.69 7.02 -8.05
CA VAL A 118 13.98 7.09 -6.62
C VAL A 118 15.42 6.68 -6.31
N GLN A 119 16.02 5.79 -7.11
CA GLN A 119 17.38 5.28 -6.93
C GLN A 119 18.25 5.59 -8.17
N PRO A 120 18.77 6.84 -8.31
CA PRO A 120 19.55 7.24 -9.48
C PRO A 120 20.82 6.39 -9.67
N ARG A 121 21.20 6.18 -10.94
CA ARG A 121 22.32 5.32 -11.39
C ARG A 121 23.67 5.59 -10.71
N ASN A 122 23.89 6.77 -10.12
CA ASN A 122 25.17 7.18 -9.53
C ASN A 122 25.56 6.43 -8.24
N LYS A 123 24.68 5.60 -7.68
CA LYS A 123 24.98 4.74 -6.53
C LYS A 123 24.90 3.28 -6.95
N ALA A 124 26.03 2.65 -7.28
CA ALA A 124 26.36 1.21 -7.23
C ALA A 124 25.24 0.14 -7.44
N ALA A 125 24.11 0.48 -8.06
CA ALA A 125 22.94 -0.35 -8.19
C ALA A 125 23.00 -1.00 -9.57
N SER A 126 23.21 -2.30 -9.58
CA SER A 126 23.21 -3.04 -10.84
C SER A 126 21.80 -2.98 -11.45
N SER A 127 21.73 -2.83 -12.77
CA SER A 127 20.48 -2.89 -13.53
C SER A 127 19.64 -4.13 -13.16
N ILE A 128 20.32 -5.23 -12.82
CA ILE A 128 19.71 -6.48 -12.35
C ILE A 128 18.95 -6.29 -11.04
N GLN A 129 19.52 -5.61 -10.04
CA GLN A 129 18.84 -5.36 -8.76
C GLN A 129 17.53 -4.58 -8.94
N ARG A 130 17.49 -3.62 -9.88
CA ARG A 130 16.28 -2.85 -10.19
C ARG A 130 15.19 -3.71 -10.82
N VAL A 131 15.56 -4.49 -11.84
CA VAL A 131 14.61 -5.39 -12.52
C VAL A 131 14.10 -6.47 -11.55
N LEU A 132 14.99 -7.08 -10.75
CA LEU A 132 14.60 -8.06 -9.74
C LEU A 132 13.73 -7.45 -8.63
N SER A 133 14.01 -6.24 -8.16
CA SER A 133 13.15 -5.56 -7.19
C SER A 133 11.77 -5.25 -7.76
N THR A 134 11.71 -4.87 -9.04
CA THR A 134 10.46 -4.66 -9.78
C THR A 134 9.66 -5.95 -9.85
N LEU A 135 10.28 -7.04 -10.31
CA LEU A 135 9.67 -8.36 -10.41
C LEU A 135 9.14 -8.81 -9.04
N THR A 136 9.96 -8.69 -7.99
CA THR A 136 9.61 -9.09 -6.62
C THR A 136 8.38 -8.33 -6.11
N LEU A 137 8.29 -7.01 -6.30
CA LEU A 137 7.11 -6.25 -5.89
C LEU A 137 5.88 -6.49 -6.79
N ALA A 138 6.07 -6.77 -8.08
CA ALA A 138 4.97 -7.07 -8.99
C ALA A 138 4.28 -8.41 -8.65
N VAL A 139 5.05 -9.39 -8.15
CA VAL A 139 4.53 -10.68 -7.66
C VAL A 139 4.29 -10.70 -6.15
N PHE A 140 4.18 -9.53 -5.52
CA PHE A 140 3.92 -9.42 -4.08
C PHE A 140 2.63 -10.17 -3.71
N PRO A 141 2.66 -11.19 -2.81
CA PRO A 141 1.59 -12.18 -2.78
C PRO A 141 0.18 -11.64 -2.53
N THR A 142 0.05 -10.69 -1.62
CA THR A 142 -1.25 -10.09 -1.30
C THR A 142 -1.79 -9.24 -2.45
N LEU A 143 -0.93 -8.60 -3.25
CA LEU A 143 -1.38 -7.85 -4.44
C LEU A 143 -1.64 -8.79 -5.63
N TYR A 144 -0.72 -9.72 -5.86
CA TYR A 144 -0.70 -10.56 -7.06
C TYR A 144 -1.94 -11.43 -7.17
N PHE A 145 -2.49 -11.90 -6.04
CA PHE A 145 -3.73 -12.67 -6.02
C PHE A 145 -4.95 -11.91 -6.54
N PHE A 146 -5.12 -10.63 -6.16
CA PHE A 146 -6.26 -9.83 -6.61
C PHE A 146 -6.14 -9.33 -8.06
N ASN A 147 -5.01 -9.56 -8.73
CA ASN A 147 -4.89 -9.29 -10.17
C ASN A 147 -5.79 -10.21 -11.02
N PHE A 148 -6.24 -11.34 -10.45
CA PHE A 148 -7.05 -12.36 -11.16
C PHE A 148 -8.55 -12.31 -10.82
N LEU A 149 -8.95 -11.41 -9.92
CA LEU A 149 -10.34 -11.17 -9.50
C LEU A 149 -10.70 -9.72 -9.81
N TYR A 150 -11.99 -9.42 -9.92
CA TYR A 150 -12.49 -8.09 -10.24
C TYR A 150 -12.61 -7.22 -8.98
N TYR A 151 -11.45 -6.76 -8.48
CA TYR A 151 -11.32 -5.94 -7.29
C TYR A 151 -10.60 -4.61 -7.53
N THR A 152 -10.58 -3.72 -6.54
CA THR A 152 -10.06 -2.36 -6.67
C THR A 152 -8.55 -2.23 -6.46
N GLU A 153 -7.86 -3.25 -5.93
CA GLU A 153 -6.46 -3.16 -5.47
C GLU A 153 -5.50 -2.84 -6.62
N ALA A 154 -5.61 -3.53 -7.76
CA ALA A 154 -4.69 -3.38 -8.88
C ALA A 154 -4.72 -1.95 -9.46
N GLY A 155 -5.92 -1.40 -9.71
CA GLY A 155 -6.11 -0.04 -10.20
C GLY A 155 -5.78 1.02 -9.15
N SER A 156 -6.13 0.77 -7.88
CA SER A 156 -5.73 1.61 -6.74
C SER A 156 -4.20 1.78 -6.68
N MET A 157 -3.45 0.67 -6.78
CA MET A 157 -1.99 0.68 -6.83
C MET A 157 -1.48 1.47 -8.05
N PHE A 158 -2.05 1.22 -9.23
CA PHE A 158 -1.63 1.85 -10.49
C PHE A 158 -1.70 3.37 -10.43
N PHE A 159 -2.88 3.91 -10.11
CA PHE A 159 -3.08 5.35 -10.10
C PHE A 159 -2.27 6.03 -8.98
N THR A 160 -2.14 5.41 -7.80
CA THR A 160 -1.30 5.97 -6.74
C THR A 160 0.19 5.96 -7.10
N LEU A 161 0.71 4.88 -7.66
CA LEU A 161 2.11 4.84 -8.10
C LEU A 161 2.39 5.83 -9.23
N PHE A 162 1.44 5.98 -10.16
CA PHE A 162 1.59 6.93 -11.24
C PHE A 162 1.55 8.37 -10.73
N ALA A 163 0.63 8.68 -9.81
CA ALA A 163 0.61 9.96 -9.10
C ALA A 163 1.96 10.23 -8.42
N TYR A 164 2.48 9.25 -7.68
CA TYR A 164 3.76 9.38 -7.00
C TYR A 164 4.92 9.60 -8.00
N LEU A 165 4.94 8.90 -9.13
CA LEU A 165 5.94 9.10 -10.18
C LEU A 165 5.88 10.52 -10.75
N MET A 166 4.69 11.01 -11.10
CA MET A 166 4.49 12.38 -11.60
C MET A 166 4.88 13.43 -10.55
N CYS A 167 4.60 13.17 -9.27
CA CYS A 167 5.06 14.00 -8.16
C CYS A 167 6.58 14.11 -8.13
N LEU A 168 7.30 12.99 -8.28
CA LEU A 168 8.77 12.96 -8.32
C LEU A 168 9.36 13.64 -9.57
N TYR A 169 8.61 13.72 -10.66
CA TYR A 169 8.97 14.50 -11.84
C TYR A 169 8.64 16.00 -11.72
N GLY A 170 7.97 16.43 -10.64
CA GLY A 170 7.58 17.82 -10.44
C GLY A 170 6.26 18.21 -11.14
N ASN A 171 5.59 17.28 -11.82
CA ASN A 171 4.29 17.54 -12.45
C ASN A 171 3.15 17.33 -11.43
N HIS A 172 2.97 18.32 -10.55
CA HIS A 172 2.04 18.23 -9.42
C HIS A 172 0.56 18.26 -9.82
N LYS A 173 0.20 18.93 -10.93
CA LYS A 173 -1.18 18.94 -11.44
C LYS A 173 -1.60 17.54 -11.91
N THR A 174 -0.77 16.90 -12.72
CA THR A 174 -1.02 15.54 -13.22
C THR A 174 -0.98 14.53 -12.07
N SER A 175 -0.05 14.70 -11.13
CA SER A 175 0.01 13.89 -9.92
C SER A 175 -1.29 13.98 -9.10
N ALA A 176 -1.83 15.17 -8.86
CA ALA A 176 -3.09 15.34 -8.15
C ALA A 176 -4.29 14.74 -8.92
N PHE A 177 -4.34 14.91 -10.24
CA PHE A 177 -5.38 14.28 -11.07
C PHE A 177 -5.32 12.75 -11.00
N LEU A 178 -4.13 12.14 -11.11
CA LEU A 178 -3.95 10.71 -10.93
C LEU A 178 -4.28 10.27 -9.49
N GLY A 179 -3.98 11.11 -8.50
CA GLY A 179 -4.40 10.91 -7.11
C GLY A 179 -5.91 10.88 -6.96
N PHE A 180 -6.64 11.74 -7.68
CA PHE A 180 -8.09 11.70 -7.77
C PHE A 180 -8.59 10.41 -8.43
N CYS A 181 -7.97 9.97 -9.54
CA CYS A 181 -8.29 8.67 -10.13
C CYS A 181 -8.09 7.52 -9.11
N GLY A 182 -7.00 7.54 -8.33
CA GLY A 182 -6.79 6.57 -7.25
C GLY A 182 -7.86 6.64 -6.16
N PHE A 183 -8.25 7.86 -5.76
CA PHE A 183 -9.36 8.09 -4.83
C PHE A 183 -10.68 7.48 -5.33
N MET A 184 -10.95 7.53 -6.64
CA MET A 184 -12.13 6.88 -7.25
C MET A 184 -12.12 5.35 -7.17
N PHE A 185 -10.96 4.70 -6.96
CA PHE A 185 -10.89 3.27 -6.69
C PHE A 185 -11.11 2.98 -5.21
N ARG A 186 -10.44 3.73 -4.34
CA ARG A 186 -10.53 3.57 -2.88
C ARG A 186 -10.35 4.91 -2.19
N GLN A 187 -11.21 5.19 -1.22
CA GLN A 187 -11.20 6.45 -0.49
C GLN A 187 -9.88 6.69 0.26
N THR A 188 -9.27 5.63 0.79
CA THR A 188 -7.97 5.66 1.47
C THR A 188 -6.84 6.21 0.60
N ASN A 189 -6.99 6.19 -0.73
CA ASN A 189 -5.96 6.68 -1.65
C ASN A 189 -5.76 8.19 -1.58
N ILE A 190 -6.74 8.93 -1.04
CA ILE A 190 -6.59 10.37 -0.78
C ILE A 190 -5.36 10.65 0.09
N ILE A 191 -5.08 9.79 1.07
CA ILE A 191 -3.93 9.96 1.97
C ILE A 191 -2.61 9.80 1.22
N TRP A 192 -2.57 8.99 0.16
CA TRP A 192 -1.37 8.86 -0.67
C TRP A 192 -1.18 10.03 -1.64
N ALA A 193 -2.26 10.72 -2.03
CA ALA A 193 -2.15 12.03 -2.69
C ALA A 193 -1.61 13.10 -1.70
N VAL A 194 -2.05 13.07 -0.44
CA VAL A 194 -1.49 13.91 0.63
C VAL A 194 -0.01 13.57 0.87
N PHE A 195 0.37 12.29 0.82
CA PHE A 195 1.77 11.88 0.89
C PHE A 195 2.61 12.49 -0.24
N CYS A 196 2.09 12.59 -1.46
CA CYS A 196 2.77 13.28 -2.57
C CYS A 196 3.00 14.77 -2.26
N ALA A 197 1.98 15.48 -1.79
CA ALA A 197 2.12 16.87 -1.34
C ALA A 197 3.15 16.98 -0.20
N GLY A 198 3.05 16.10 0.77
CA GLY A 198 3.96 16.01 1.91
C GLY A 198 5.40 15.68 1.53
N ASN A 199 5.61 14.90 0.46
CA ASN A 199 6.93 14.63 -0.08
C ASN A 199 7.57 15.90 -0.67
N VAL A 200 6.80 16.75 -1.36
CA VAL A 200 7.26 18.06 -1.85
C VAL A 200 7.62 18.98 -0.67
N ILE A 201 6.75 19.06 0.33
CA ILE A 201 6.99 19.85 1.55
C ILE A 201 8.24 19.34 2.26
N ALA A 202 8.38 18.03 2.45
CA ALA A 202 9.53 17.40 3.10
C ALA A 202 10.83 17.69 2.36
N GLN A 203 10.82 17.71 1.02
CA GLN A 203 11.99 18.11 0.21
C GLN A 203 12.38 19.56 0.49
N LYS A 204 11.44 20.50 0.45
CA LYS A 204 11.70 21.92 0.72
C LYS A 204 12.16 22.21 2.14
N LEU A 205 11.55 21.54 3.13
CA LEU A 205 12.00 21.61 4.52
C LEU A 205 13.41 21.03 4.68
N THR A 206 13.73 19.94 3.98
CA THR A 206 15.08 19.33 4.03
C THR A 206 16.12 20.26 3.43
N GLU A 207 15.84 20.88 2.29
CA GLU A 207 16.72 21.86 1.64
C GLU A 207 16.98 23.05 2.58
N ALA A 208 15.92 23.67 3.11
CA ALA A 208 16.04 24.82 4.01
C ALA A 208 16.76 24.46 5.33
N TRP A 209 16.48 23.28 5.90
CA TRP A 209 17.12 22.80 7.13
C TRP A 209 18.62 22.58 6.95
N LYS A 210 19.06 22.03 5.80
CA LYS A 210 20.49 21.87 5.51
C LYS A 210 21.21 23.21 5.42
N THR A 211 20.61 24.19 4.76
CA THR A 211 21.17 25.54 4.67
C THR A 211 21.28 26.21 6.04
N GLU A 212 20.29 26.01 6.91
CA GLU A 212 20.30 26.53 8.29
C GLU A 212 21.37 25.85 9.15
N LEU A 213 21.57 24.55 8.99
CA LEU A 213 22.63 23.82 9.70
C LEU A 213 24.02 24.29 9.27
N GLN A 214 24.27 24.46 7.97
CA GLN A 214 25.55 24.97 7.46
C GLN A 214 25.89 26.35 8.05
N LYS A 215 24.92 27.27 8.12
CA LYS A 215 25.10 28.60 8.71
C LYS A 215 25.45 28.58 10.21
N LYS A 216 25.07 27.53 10.94
CA LYS A 216 25.25 27.41 12.40
C LYS A 216 26.43 26.54 12.80
N GLU A 217 26.82 25.56 11.99
CA GLU A 217 28.06 24.78 12.20
C GLU A 217 29.30 25.69 12.17
N ASP A 218 29.27 26.77 11.36
CA ASP A 218 30.33 27.79 11.35
C ASP A 218 30.42 28.62 12.64
N ARG A 219 29.45 28.52 13.57
CA ARG A 219 29.34 29.43 14.73
C ARG A 219 29.47 28.77 16.10
N LEU A 220 29.19 27.47 16.28
CA LEU A 220 29.11 26.84 17.62
C LEU A 220 29.44 25.32 17.60
N PRO A 221 30.05 24.77 18.68
CA PRO A 221 30.33 23.34 18.79
C PRO A 221 29.05 22.48 18.94
N PRO A 222 29.06 21.22 18.48
CA PRO A 222 27.88 20.36 18.46
C PRO A 222 27.52 19.83 19.86
N ILE A 223 26.47 20.39 20.46
CA ILE A 223 25.86 19.87 21.69
C ILE A 223 25.09 18.57 21.38
N LYS A 224 25.49 17.46 22.02
CA LYS A 224 25.00 16.09 21.77
C LYS A 224 23.77 15.77 22.62
N GLY A 225 22.62 15.50 21.99
CA GLY A 225 21.44 14.93 22.67
C GLY A 225 20.20 14.79 21.76
N PRO A 226 19.36 13.75 21.92
CA PRO A 226 18.15 13.60 21.09
C PRO A 226 17.12 14.73 21.31
N PHE A 227 17.00 15.18 22.56
CA PHE A 227 16.04 16.21 22.97
C PHE A 227 16.41 17.60 22.43
N SER A 228 17.71 17.92 22.40
CA SER A 228 18.19 19.18 21.83
C SER A 228 17.98 19.22 20.31
N THR A 229 18.19 18.11 19.60
CA THR A 229 17.87 18.00 18.17
C THR A 229 16.37 18.21 17.92
N PHE A 230 15.50 17.57 18.71
CA PHE A 230 14.05 17.75 18.58
C PHE A 230 13.62 19.21 18.75
N ARG A 231 14.11 19.86 19.82
CA ARG A 231 13.82 21.29 20.08
C ARG A 231 14.28 22.19 18.93
N LYS A 232 15.46 21.94 18.35
CA LYS A 232 15.97 22.71 17.19
C LYS A 232 15.09 22.52 15.95
N ILE A 233 14.65 21.30 15.66
CA ILE A 233 13.74 21.02 14.54
C ILE A 233 12.42 21.75 14.75
N LEU A 234 11.85 21.70 15.96
CA LEU A 234 10.59 22.38 16.28
C LEU A 234 10.71 23.91 16.11
N GLN A 235 11.79 24.51 16.63
CA GLN A 235 12.05 25.95 16.46
C GLN A 235 12.19 26.33 14.98
N PHE A 236 12.88 25.52 14.18
CA PHE A 236 12.99 25.74 12.75
C PHE A 236 11.65 25.63 12.04
N LEU A 237 10.83 24.61 12.37
CA LEU A 237 9.51 24.45 11.77
C LEU A 237 8.61 25.66 12.06
N LEU A 238 8.62 26.15 13.30
CA LEU A 238 7.89 27.37 13.70
C LEU A 238 8.38 28.59 12.93
N ALA A 239 9.70 28.81 12.85
CA ALA A 239 10.26 29.93 12.10
C ALA A 239 9.94 29.84 10.59
N TYR A 240 10.01 28.62 10.03
CA TYR A 240 9.71 28.37 8.64
C TYR A 240 8.23 28.63 8.32
N SER A 241 7.32 28.22 9.20
CA SER A 241 5.88 28.43 9.04
C SER A 241 5.45 29.90 9.21
N MET A 242 6.20 30.71 9.97
CA MET A 242 5.92 32.15 10.10
C MET A 242 6.35 32.97 8.88
N SER A 243 7.14 32.40 7.98
CA SER A 243 7.59 33.10 6.76
C SER A 243 6.55 33.02 5.65
N PHE A 244 5.91 34.15 5.36
CA PHE A 244 4.92 34.26 4.28
C PHE A 244 5.46 33.80 2.91
N LYS A 245 6.72 34.14 2.59
CA LYS A 245 7.37 33.72 1.34
C LYS A 245 7.45 32.19 1.23
N ASN A 246 7.82 31.51 2.30
CA ASN A 246 7.90 30.05 2.32
C ASN A 246 6.52 29.41 2.17
N LEU A 247 5.51 29.95 2.89
CA LEU A 247 4.13 29.48 2.78
C LEU A 247 3.57 29.67 1.37
N SER A 248 3.80 30.82 0.74
CA SER A 248 3.38 31.09 -0.64
C SER A 248 4.01 30.10 -1.63
N VAL A 249 5.31 29.82 -1.51
CA VAL A 249 5.98 28.82 -2.35
C VAL A 249 5.40 27.42 -2.14
N LEU A 250 5.17 27.00 -0.89
CA LEU A 250 4.56 25.71 -0.61
C LEU A 250 3.14 25.62 -1.16
N PHE A 251 2.34 26.68 -1.01
CA PHE A 251 0.98 26.75 -1.54
C PHE A 251 0.98 26.60 -3.06
N HIS A 252 1.78 27.38 -3.79
CA HIS A 252 1.85 27.28 -5.26
C HIS A 252 2.32 25.92 -5.77
N LEU A 253 3.15 25.20 -5.00
CA LEU A 253 3.56 23.83 -5.36
C LEU A 253 2.51 22.78 -5.03
N THR A 254 1.71 22.99 -3.99
CA THR A 254 0.81 21.95 -3.44
C THR A 254 -0.67 22.22 -3.63
N TRP A 255 -1.07 23.36 -4.19
CA TRP A 255 -2.49 23.72 -4.40
C TRP A 255 -3.32 22.64 -5.12
N PRO A 256 -2.81 21.86 -6.10
CA PRO A 256 -3.63 20.83 -6.74
C PRO A 256 -4.04 19.72 -5.76
N TYR A 257 -3.16 19.40 -4.81
CA TYR A 257 -3.46 18.42 -3.75
C TYR A 257 -4.35 19.02 -2.66
N ILE A 258 -4.19 20.32 -2.35
CA ILE A 258 -5.08 21.03 -1.42
C ILE A 258 -6.51 21.04 -1.95
N LEU A 259 -6.69 21.34 -3.24
CA LEU A 259 -7.98 21.26 -3.91
C LEU A 259 -8.58 19.85 -3.82
N LEU A 260 -7.78 18.82 -4.09
CA LEU A 260 -8.23 17.43 -3.97
C LEU A 260 -8.63 17.06 -2.53
N GLY A 261 -7.85 17.49 -1.53
CA GLY A 261 -8.19 17.29 -0.11
C GLY A 261 -9.46 18.03 0.29
N PHE A 262 -9.67 19.25 -0.21
CA PHE A 262 -10.89 20.01 -0.01
C PHE A 262 -12.11 19.29 -0.60
N LEU A 263 -12.02 18.83 -1.85
CA LEU A 263 -13.08 18.05 -2.50
C LEU A 263 -13.41 16.76 -1.72
N PHE A 264 -12.41 16.10 -1.16
CA PHE A 264 -12.63 14.95 -0.28
C PHE A 264 -13.39 15.34 1.00
N CYS A 265 -13.03 16.44 1.66
CA CYS A 265 -13.75 16.91 2.84
C CYS A 265 -15.21 17.25 2.51
N VAL A 266 -15.46 17.94 1.39
CA VAL A 266 -16.82 18.20 0.90
C VAL A 266 -17.58 16.89 0.65
N PHE A 267 -16.96 15.92 -0.02
CA PHE A 267 -17.53 14.59 -0.22
C PHE A 267 -17.92 13.92 1.10
N VAL A 268 -17.04 13.91 2.11
CA VAL A 268 -17.33 13.27 3.41
C VAL A 268 -18.51 13.94 4.12
N VAL A 269 -18.59 15.27 4.08
CA VAL A 269 -19.70 16.02 4.70
C VAL A 269 -21.01 15.76 3.97
N VAL A 270 -21.02 15.82 2.64
CA VAL A 270 -22.23 15.60 1.82
C VAL A 270 -22.68 14.14 1.89
N ASN A 271 -21.74 13.19 1.83
CA ASN A 271 -22.05 11.76 1.92
C ASN A 271 -22.46 11.37 3.36
N GLY A 272 -21.95 12.05 4.39
CA GLY A 272 -22.18 11.69 5.79
C GLY A 272 -21.31 10.51 6.24
N GLY A 273 -20.14 10.31 5.61
CA GLY A 273 -19.24 9.20 5.89
C GLY A 273 -18.13 9.06 4.83
N ILE A 274 -17.10 8.26 5.13
CA ILE A 274 -15.99 8.00 4.20
C ILE A 274 -16.40 6.96 3.14
N VAL A 275 -17.10 5.89 3.54
CA VAL A 275 -17.59 4.86 2.61
C VAL A 275 -18.97 5.23 2.04
N ILE A 276 -19.27 4.77 0.83
CA ILE A 276 -20.57 5.04 0.18
C ILE A 276 -21.62 4.08 0.73
N GLY A 277 -21.40 2.77 0.57
CA GLY A 277 -22.23 1.69 1.09
C GLY A 277 -21.72 1.06 2.40
N ASP A 278 -22.52 0.12 2.95
CA ASP A 278 -22.26 -0.67 4.18
C ASP A 278 -21.64 0.14 5.36
N ARG A 279 -22.19 1.32 5.64
CA ARG A 279 -21.61 2.28 6.61
C ARG A 279 -21.47 1.72 8.03
N SER A 280 -22.48 0.97 8.51
CA SER A 280 -22.50 0.41 9.87
C SER A 280 -21.39 -0.61 10.11
N SER A 281 -20.83 -1.21 9.06
CA SER A 281 -19.71 -2.14 9.14
C SER A 281 -18.34 -1.46 8.96
N HIS A 282 -18.32 -0.16 8.62
CA HIS A 282 -17.11 0.60 8.26
C HIS A 282 -16.94 1.87 9.11
N GLU A 283 -17.31 1.79 10.38
CA GLU A 283 -17.09 2.87 11.33
C GLU A 283 -15.61 3.02 11.68
N ALA A 284 -15.12 4.26 11.68
CA ALA A 284 -13.76 4.57 12.09
C ALA A 284 -13.58 4.31 13.60
N CYS A 285 -12.49 3.65 13.98
CA CYS A 285 -12.13 3.42 15.37
C CYS A 285 -10.64 3.66 15.60
N LEU A 286 -10.22 3.85 16.86
CA LEU A 286 -8.80 4.04 17.16
C LEU A 286 -8.10 2.68 17.32
N HIS A 287 -7.95 1.89 16.25
CA HIS A 287 -7.33 0.56 16.30
C HIS A 287 -5.80 0.64 16.19
N PHE A 288 -5.13 1.21 17.19
CA PHE A 288 -3.66 1.38 17.20
C PHE A 288 -2.85 0.11 16.88
N PRO A 289 -3.24 -1.10 17.37
CA PRO A 289 -2.62 -2.36 16.96
C PRO A 289 -2.49 -2.61 15.46
N GLN A 290 -3.29 -1.98 14.59
CA GLN A 290 -3.10 -2.07 13.13
C GLN A 290 -1.70 -1.65 12.68
N LEU A 291 -1.08 -0.68 13.37
CA LEU A 291 0.30 -0.29 13.12
C LEU A 291 1.29 -1.41 13.46
N PHE A 292 1.05 -2.13 14.55
CA PHE A 292 1.85 -3.29 14.95
C PHE A 292 1.67 -4.47 13.98
N TYR A 293 0.44 -4.70 13.52
CA TYR A 293 0.14 -5.70 12.49
C TYR A 293 0.85 -5.37 11.18
N PHE A 294 0.84 -4.10 10.76
CA PHE A 294 1.61 -3.63 9.60
C PHE A 294 3.12 -3.84 9.78
N PHE A 295 3.67 -3.58 10.97
CA PHE A 295 5.09 -3.83 11.24
C PHE A 295 5.45 -5.31 11.14
N SER A 296 4.65 -6.20 11.73
CA SER A 296 4.84 -7.64 11.60
C SER A 296 4.67 -8.13 10.17
N PHE A 297 3.66 -7.62 9.45
CA PHE A 297 3.44 -7.92 8.04
C PHE A 297 4.65 -7.52 7.19
N THR A 298 5.16 -6.31 7.39
CA THR A 298 6.35 -5.81 6.68
C THR A 298 7.60 -6.61 7.05
N LEU A 299 7.78 -6.95 8.34
CA LEU A 299 8.88 -7.81 8.78
C LEU A 299 8.82 -9.20 8.14
N PHE A 300 7.63 -9.80 8.04
CA PHE A 300 7.43 -11.10 7.43
C PHE A 300 7.74 -11.08 5.93
N PHE A 301 7.15 -10.17 5.16
CA PHE A 301 7.34 -10.13 3.70
C PHE A 301 8.70 -9.56 3.28
N SER A 302 9.34 -8.70 4.09
CA SER A 302 10.69 -8.18 3.85
C SER A 302 11.76 -8.81 4.76
N PHE A 303 11.53 -10.00 5.32
CA PHE A 303 12.45 -10.60 6.29
C PHE A 303 13.91 -10.72 5.81
N PRO A 304 14.23 -11.01 4.52
CA PRO A 304 15.62 -11.12 4.08
C PRO A 304 16.41 -9.81 4.27
N HIS A 305 15.71 -8.68 4.34
CA HIS A 305 16.28 -7.33 4.47
C HIS A 305 16.20 -6.79 5.89
N LEU A 306 15.17 -7.19 6.63
CA LEU A 306 14.84 -6.65 7.95
C LEU A 306 15.32 -7.51 9.11
N LEU A 307 15.57 -8.79 8.86
CA LEU A 307 16.05 -9.73 9.87
C LEU A 307 17.47 -10.18 9.53
N SER A 308 18.42 -9.89 10.41
CA SER A 308 19.76 -10.45 10.36
C SER A 308 20.35 -10.54 11.77
N PRO A 309 21.28 -11.47 12.04
CA PRO A 309 21.94 -11.56 13.33
C PRO A 309 22.60 -10.24 13.75
N GLY A 310 23.19 -9.50 12.78
CA GLY A 310 23.78 -8.19 13.01
C GLY A 310 22.76 -7.12 13.42
N LYS A 311 21.58 -7.09 12.79
CA LYS A 311 20.48 -6.19 13.19
C LYS A 311 19.95 -6.52 14.57
N ILE A 312 19.79 -7.80 14.90
CA ILE A 312 19.34 -8.24 16.23
C ILE A 312 20.33 -7.79 17.30
N LYS A 313 21.65 -8.05 17.11
CA LYS A 313 22.70 -7.59 18.03
C LYS A 313 22.69 -6.07 18.21
N THR A 314 22.54 -5.32 17.12
CA THR A 314 22.46 -3.85 17.15
C THR A 314 21.24 -3.37 17.92
N PHE A 315 20.08 -3.99 17.70
CA PHE A 315 18.85 -3.67 18.42
C PHE A 315 18.99 -3.95 19.92
N LEU A 316 19.47 -5.13 20.31
CA LEU A 316 19.67 -5.50 21.71
C LEU A 316 20.66 -4.55 22.41
N SER A 317 21.76 -4.19 21.74
CA SER A 317 22.69 -3.18 22.25
C SER A 317 22.01 -1.82 22.45
N LEU A 318 21.14 -1.42 21.54
CA LEU A 318 20.39 -0.16 21.63
C LEU A 318 19.36 -0.19 22.76
N VAL A 319 18.63 -1.31 22.93
CA VAL A 319 17.69 -1.54 24.03
C VAL A 319 18.42 -1.43 25.37
N TRP A 320 19.59 -2.05 25.50
CA TRP A 320 20.40 -1.96 26.71
C TRP A 320 20.88 -0.53 27.00
N LYS A 321 21.46 0.13 26.00
CA LYS A 321 21.95 1.53 26.12
C LYS A 321 20.83 2.53 26.43
N ARG A 322 19.60 2.28 25.98
CA ARG A 322 18.44 3.16 26.13
C ARG A 322 17.29 2.48 26.88
N ARG A 323 17.60 1.74 27.95
CA ARG A 323 16.64 0.91 28.71
C ARG A 323 15.36 1.65 29.13
N ILE A 324 15.48 2.89 29.61
CA ILE A 324 14.33 3.69 30.06
C ILE A 324 13.38 3.98 28.89
N LEU A 325 13.92 4.38 27.73
CA LEU A 325 13.12 4.66 26.54
C LEU A 325 12.37 3.41 26.08
N PHE A 326 13.05 2.27 25.97
CA PHE A 326 12.43 1.03 25.53
C PHE A 326 11.43 0.47 26.54
N PHE A 327 11.66 0.67 27.83
CA PHE A 327 10.69 0.35 28.88
C PHE A 327 9.40 1.17 28.71
N VAL A 328 9.51 2.49 28.54
CA VAL A 328 8.36 3.38 28.28
C VAL A 328 7.64 2.99 26.97
N VAL A 329 8.38 2.76 25.89
CA VAL A 329 7.80 2.33 24.60
C VAL A 329 7.06 0.99 24.75
N THR A 330 7.60 0.06 25.53
CA THR A 330 6.95 -1.24 25.79
C THR A 330 5.67 -1.05 26.60
N LEU A 331 5.69 -0.25 27.68
CA LEU A 331 4.49 0.04 28.47
C LEU A 331 3.39 0.70 27.64
N VAL A 332 3.74 1.71 26.84
CA VAL A 332 2.78 2.36 25.92
C VAL A 332 2.24 1.34 24.92
N SER A 333 3.09 0.51 24.32
CA SER A 333 2.66 -0.49 23.34
C SER A 333 1.72 -1.54 23.96
N VAL A 334 2.01 -2.01 25.18
CA VAL A 334 1.14 -2.92 25.93
C VAL A 334 -0.20 -2.25 26.24
N PHE A 335 -0.20 -1.00 26.68
CA PHE A 335 -1.43 -0.23 26.92
C PHE A 335 -2.26 -0.10 25.64
N LEU A 336 -1.63 0.23 24.51
CA LEU A 336 -2.31 0.34 23.22
C LEU A 336 -2.91 -1.00 22.79
N VAL A 337 -2.18 -2.12 22.94
CA VAL A 337 -2.71 -3.46 22.67
C VAL A 337 -3.87 -3.80 23.61
N TRP A 338 -3.77 -3.48 24.89
CA TRP A 338 -4.83 -3.78 25.86
C TRP A 338 -6.11 -3.01 25.56
N LYS A 339 -6.02 -1.70 25.33
CA LYS A 339 -7.19 -0.82 25.23
C LYS A 339 -7.81 -0.77 23.84
N PHE A 340 -7.00 -0.91 22.79
CA PHE A 340 -7.40 -0.58 21.42
C PHE A 340 -7.34 -1.75 20.44
N THR A 341 -7.26 -3.00 20.92
CA THR A 341 -7.40 -4.18 20.05
C THR A 341 -8.89 -4.44 19.77
N TYR A 342 -9.30 -4.35 18.51
CA TYR A 342 -10.68 -4.61 18.10
C TYR A 342 -10.77 -5.86 17.22
N ALA A 343 -11.78 -6.68 17.46
CA ALA A 343 -12.14 -7.80 16.59
C ALA A 343 -13.37 -7.42 15.75
N HIS A 344 -13.24 -7.44 14.43
CA HIS A 344 -14.36 -7.16 13.53
C HIS A 344 -15.24 -8.41 13.34
N LYS A 345 -16.56 -8.24 13.13
CA LYS A 345 -17.50 -9.35 12.91
C LYS A 345 -17.09 -10.23 11.71
N TYR A 346 -16.66 -9.62 10.61
CA TYR A 346 -16.21 -10.34 9.41
C TYR A 346 -14.93 -11.16 9.68
N LEU A 347 -14.00 -10.63 10.48
CA LEU A 347 -12.77 -11.35 10.87
C LEU A 347 -13.07 -12.61 11.70
N LEU A 348 -14.15 -12.59 12.49
CA LEU A 348 -14.54 -13.69 13.35
C LEU A 348 -15.48 -14.69 12.67
N ALA A 349 -16.16 -14.30 11.59
CA ALA A 349 -17.16 -15.11 10.91
C ALA A 349 -16.64 -15.77 9.63
N ASP A 350 -15.72 -15.12 8.91
CA ASP A 350 -15.33 -15.55 7.56
C ASP A 350 -14.06 -16.41 7.57
N ASN A 351 -14.25 -17.74 7.58
CA ASN A 351 -13.16 -18.72 7.57
C ASN A 351 -12.48 -18.93 6.19
N ARG A 352 -12.83 -18.13 5.18
CA ARG A 352 -12.17 -18.15 3.86
C ARG A 352 -10.84 -17.38 3.87
N HIS A 353 -10.72 -16.36 4.70
CA HIS A 353 -9.57 -15.46 4.71
C HIS A 353 -8.44 -15.95 5.63
N TYR A 354 -7.18 -15.71 5.26
CA TYR A 354 -6.06 -16.08 6.11
C TYR A 354 -6.01 -15.29 7.42
N THR A 355 -6.49 -14.05 7.42
CA THR A 355 -6.57 -13.21 8.63
C THR A 355 -7.45 -13.83 9.71
N PHE A 356 -8.52 -14.54 9.35
CA PHE A 356 -9.33 -15.33 10.29
C PHE A 356 -8.48 -16.35 11.04
N TYR A 357 -7.62 -17.10 10.35
CA TYR A 357 -6.79 -18.12 10.98
C TYR A 357 -5.65 -17.52 11.81
N VAL A 358 -5.06 -16.41 11.36
CA VAL A 358 -4.07 -15.67 12.17
C VAL A 358 -4.73 -15.19 13.46
N TRP A 359 -5.93 -14.60 13.37
CA TRP A 359 -6.68 -14.15 14.53
C TRP A 359 -7.02 -15.30 15.48
N LYS A 360 -7.65 -16.35 14.96
CA LYS A 360 -8.13 -17.50 15.73
C LYS A 360 -6.98 -18.32 16.35
N ARG A 361 -5.92 -18.59 15.59
CA ARG A 361 -4.85 -19.52 16.01
C ARG A 361 -3.64 -18.86 16.67
N VAL A 362 -3.46 -17.55 16.52
CA VAL A 362 -2.37 -16.81 17.16
C VAL A 362 -2.93 -15.91 18.25
N PHE A 363 -3.76 -14.93 17.90
CA PHE A 363 -4.23 -13.91 18.84
C PHE A 363 -5.21 -14.45 19.90
N GLN A 364 -6.11 -15.35 19.50
CA GLN A 364 -7.11 -15.96 20.40
C GLN A 364 -6.66 -17.27 21.02
N ARG A 365 -5.43 -17.76 20.75
CA ARG A 365 -4.95 -19.02 21.33
C ARG A 365 -4.85 -18.95 22.84
N TYR A 366 -4.26 -17.87 23.35
CA TYR A 366 -4.27 -17.51 24.76
C TYR A 366 -4.34 -16.00 24.87
N GLU A 367 -5.08 -15.48 25.86
CA GLU A 367 -5.31 -14.04 26.03
C GLU A 367 -4.01 -13.23 26.16
N ILE A 368 -2.94 -13.84 26.67
CA ILE A 368 -1.66 -13.18 26.89
C ILE A 368 -0.82 -13.02 25.61
N VAL A 369 -1.09 -13.80 24.55
CA VAL A 369 -0.24 -13.82 23.34
C VAL A 369 -0.13 -12.45 22.69
N LYS A 370 -1.23 -11.68 22.63
CA LYS A 370 -1.22 -10.31 22.09
C LYS A 370 -0.20 -9.39 22.77
N TYR A 371 0.07 -9.59 24.06
CA TYR A 371 1.09 -8.83 24.81
C TYR A 371 2.50 -9.38 24.59
N LEU A 372 2.64 -10.70 24.49
CA LEU A 372 3.92 -11.35 24.22
C LEU A 372 4.50 -10.99 22.84
N LEU A 373 3.67 -10.54 21.91
CA LEU A 373 4.11 -10.07 20.59
C LEU A 373 4.70 -8.64 20.60
N VAL A 374 4.51 -7.87 21.68
CA VAL A 374 4.98 -6.46 21.76
C VAL A 374 6.48 -6.30 21.49
N PRO A 375 7.39 -7.12 22.07
CA PRO A 375 8.83 -7.02 21.76
C PRO A 375 9.13 -7.22 20.26
N ALA A 376 8.40 -8.13 19.61
CA ALA A 376 8.55 -8.37 18.17
C ALA A 376 8.03 -7.18 17.35
N TYR A 377 6.91 -6.56 17.74
CA TYR A 377 6.40 -5.33 17.11
C TYR A 377 7.39 -4.17 17.22
N ILE A 378 8.01 -3.98 18.39
CA ILE A 378 9.00 -2.93 18.61
C ILE A 378 10.26 -3.17 17.76
N PHE A 379 10.75 -4.42 17.71
CA PHE A 379 11.86 -4.78 16.83
C PHE A 379 11.53 -4.53 15.35
N ALA A 380 10.34 -4.95 14.90
CA ALA A 380 9.88 -4.76 13.54
C ALA A 380 9.81 -3.26 13.17
N GLY A 381 9.16 -2.44 14.01
CA GLY A 381 9.07 -0.99 13.83
C GLY A 381 10.46 -0.33 13.81
N TRP A 382 11.36 -0.74 14.69
CA TRP A 382 12.75 -0.26 14.69
C TRP A 382 13.48 -0.66 13.39
N SER A 383 13.34 -1.90 12.91
CA SER A 383 14.05 -2.37 11.70
C SER A 383 13.54 -1.67 10.44
N ILE A 384 12.24 -1.36 10.38
CA ILE A 384 11.63 -0.53 9.33
C ILE A 384 12.21 0.89 9.39
N ALA A 385 12.20 1.54 10.55
CA ALA A 385 12.75 2.88 10.71
C ALA A 385 14.26 2.94 10.39
N ASP A 386 15.02 1.91 10.78
CA ASP A 386 16.44 1.76 10.48
C ASP A 386 16.71 1.70 8.97
N SER A 387 15.89 0.95 8.23
CA SER A 387 16.02 0.84 6.77
C SER A 387 15.71 2.15 6.02
N LEU A 388 14.96 3.06 6.63
CA LEU A 388 14.60 4.38 6.08
C LEU A 388 15.52 5.51 6.55
N LYS A 389 16.64 5.21 7.24
CA LYS A 389 17.62 6.21 7.68
C LYS A 389 18.24 7.02 6.53
N SER A 390 18.21 6.51 5.31
CA SER A 390 18.69 7.22 4.12
C SER A 390 17.73 8.35 3.67
N LYS A 391 16.49 8.35 4.16
CA LYS A 391 15.49 9.39 3.90
C LYS A 391 15.57 10.48 4.96
N SER A 392 15.12 11.69 4.62
CA SER A 392 15.12 12.80 5.57
C SER A 392 14.11 12.57 6.69
N VAL A 393 14.35 13.21 7.84
CA VAL A 393 13.44 13.15 9.00
C VAL A 393 12.03 13.61 8.61
N PHE A 394 11.91 14.67 7.79
CA PHE A 394 10.63 15.18 7.30
C PHE A 394 9.90 14.19 6.40
N TRP A 395 10.62 13.46 5.54
CA TRP A 395 10.02 12.42 4.71
C TRP A 395 9.51 11.26 5.56
N ASN A 396 10.31 10.81 6.54
CA ASN A 396 9.92 9.75 7.47
C ASN A 396 8.69 10.14 8.29
N LEU A 397 8.66 11.37 8.82
CA LEU A 397 7.50 11.89 9.54
C LEU A 397 6.24 11.85 8.66
N MET A 398 6.33 12.33 7.41
CA MET A 398 5.21 12.30 6.47
C MET A 398 4.72 10.88 6.18
N PHE A 399 5.65 9.95 5.91
CA PHE A 399 5.32 8.55 5.65
C PHE A 399 4.61 7.89 6.84
N PHE A 400 5.15 8.02 8.05
CA PHE A 400 4.56 7.41 9.25
C PHE A 400 3.22 8.07 9.63
N THR A 401 3.04 9.37 9.40
CA THR A 401 1.74 10.04 9.57
C THR A 401 0.71 9.51 8.58
N CYS A 402 1.05 9.41 7.30
CA CYS A 402 0.15 8.85 6.29
C CYS A 402 -0.20 7.39 6.59
N LEU A 403 0.81 6.59 6.98
CA LEU A 403 0.63 5.21 7.41
C LEU A 403 -0.36 5.12 8.56
N PHE A 404 -0.17 5.94 9.62
CA PHE A 404 -1.04 5.98 10.79
C PHE A 404 -2.49 6.30 10.40
N ILE A 405 -2.70 7.35 9.60
CA ILE A 405 -4.04 7.80 9.18
C ILE A 405 -4.75 6.74 8.33
N VAL A 406 -4.02 5.99 7.49
CA VAL A 406 -4.64 4.97 6.63
C VAL A 406 -5.05 3.72 7.43
N ILE A 407 -4.21 3.26 8.37
CA ILE A 407 -4.40 1.93 8.97
C ILE A 407 -5.09 1.95 10.33
N VAL A 408 -4.84 2.96 11.17
CA VAL A 408 -5.37 2.98 12.56
C VAL A 408 -6.89 3.12 12.59
N PRO A 409 -7.54 3.91 11.72
CA PRO A 409 -9.00 3.98 11.64
C PRO A 409 -9.70 2.66 11.31
N GLN A 410 -8.98 1.69 10.72
CA GLN A 410 -9.57 0.45 10.21
C GLN A 410 -9.88 -0.54 11.33
N LYS A 411 -11.16 -0.87 11.52
CA LYS A 411 -11.59 -1.89 12.49
C LYS A 411 -11.22 -3.31 12.05
N LEU A 412 -11.36 -3.61 10.76
CA LEU A 412 -11.06 -4.92 10.19
C LEU A 412 -9.56 -5.11 10.00
N LEU A 413 -9.01 -6.22 10.50
CA LEU A 413 -7.66 -6.65 10.15
C LEU A 413 -7.70 -7.34 8.79
N GLU A 414 -7.17 -6.66 7.78
CA GLU A 414 -7.07 -7.20 6.43
C GLU A 414 -5.77 -6.79 5.76
N PHE A 415 -5.04 -7.78 5.21
CA PHE A 415 -3.73 -7.54 4.62
C PHE A 415 -3.77 -6.65 3.38
N ARG A 416 -4.93 -6.55 2.71
CA ARG A 416 -5.15 -5.65 1.57
C ARG A 416 -4.87 -4.19 1.92
N TYR A 417 -5.14 -3.76 3.16
CA TYR A 417 -4.87 -2.40 3.62
C TYR A 417 -3.37 -2.09 3.73
N PHE A 418 -2.52 -3.12 3.79
CA PHE A 418 -1.07 -2.98 3.96
C PHE A 418 -0.30 -2.92 2.65
N ILE A 419 -0.93 -3.26 1.52
CA ILE A 419 -0.27 -3.35 0.20
C ILE A 419 0.43 -2.03 -0.17
N LEU A 420 -0.33 -0.94 -0.22
CA LEU A 420 0.15 0.35 -0.69
C LEU A 420 1.24 0.95 0.23
N PRO A 421 1.07 0.99 1.57
CA PRO A 421 2.15 1.41 2.45
C PRO A 421 3.39 0.53 2.36
N TYR A 422 3.23 -0.79 2.20
CA TYR A 422 4.36 -1.71 2.02
C TYR A 422 5.15 -1.44 0.73
N VAL A 423 4.45 -1.25 -0.40
CA VAL A 423 5.08 -0.94 -1.69
C VAL A 423 5.81 0.41 -1.64
N ILE A 424 5.18 1.45 -1.08
CA ILE A 424 5.80 2.78 -0.94
C ILE A 424 7.04 2.71 -0.04
N TYR A 425 6.96 1.96 1.06
CA TYR A 425 8.10 1.65 1.90
C TYR A 425 9.24 0.99 1.11
N ARG A 426 8.94 -0.11 0.39
CA ARG A 426 9.95 -0.88 -0.36
C ARG A 426 10.60 -0.12 -1.50
N LEU A 427 9.88 0.78 -2.15
CA LEU A 427 10.43 1.68 -3.17
C LEU A 427 11.46 2.67 -2.60
N ASN A 428 11.34 2.99 -1.31
CA ASN A 428 12.09 4.07 -0.67
C ASN A 428 13.25 3.60 0.23
N ILE A 429 13.41 2.30 0.46
CA ILE A 429 14.63 1.75 1.08
C ILE A 429 15.76 1.58 0.05
N PRO A 430 17.04 1.52 0.46
CA PRO A 430 18.14 1.19 -0.43
C PRO A 430 17.93 -0.17 -1.11
N LEU A 431 18.38 -0.28 -2.38
CA LEU A 431 18.25 -1.53 -3.13
C LEU A 431 19.02 -2.66 -2.43
N PRO A 432 18.34 -3.78 -2.09
CA PRO A 432 19.02 -4.89 -1.46
C PRO A 432 20.02 -5.59 -2.41
N PRO A 433 21.02 -6.29 -1.86
CA PRO A 433 21.87 -7.19 -2.63
C PRO A 433 21.04 -8.27 -3.34
N THR A 434 21.51 -8.71 -4.51
CA THR A 434 20.82 -9.69 -5.37
C THR A 434 20.44 -10.97 -4.63
N SER A 435 21.31 -11.49 -3.75
CA SER A 435 21.02 -12.71 -2.97
C SER A 435 19.78 -12.57 -2.09
N ARG A 436 19.59 -11.41 -1.44
CA ARG A 436 18.40 -11.15 -0.62
C ARG A 436 17.15 -10.94 -1.47
N LEU A 437 17.29 -10.34 -2.65
CA LEU A 437 16.18 -10.18 -3.61
C LEU A 437 15.72 -11.54 -4.15
N VAL A 438 16.65 -12.42 -4.51
CA VAL A 438 16.33 -13.78 -4.95
C VAL A 438 15.63 -14.55 -3.82
N CYS A 439 16.12 -14.45 -2.58
CA CYS A 439 15.46 -15.06 -1.43
C CYS A 439 14.03 -14.50 -1.23
N GLU A 440 13.83 -13.18 -1.24
CA GLU A 440 12.51 -12.54 -1.14
C GLU A 440 11.58 -13.03 -2.27
N LEU A 441 12.05 -13.02 -3.52
CA LEU A 441 11.30 -13.48 -4.69
C LEU A 441 10.92 -14.96 -4.59
N SER A 442 11.84 -15.84 -4.18
CA SER A 442 11.56 -17.26 -3.99
C SER A 442 10.50 -17.47 -2.90
N CYS A 443 10.59 -16.76 -1.78
CA CYS A 443 9.56 -16.83 -0.73
C CYS A 443 8.19 -16.36 -1.25
N TYR A 444 8.14 -15.28 -2.03
CA TYR A 444 6.89 -14.81 -2.64
C TYR A 444 6.32 -15.82 -3.62
N ALA A 445 7.16 -16.42 -4.47
CA ALA A 445 6.73 -17.45 -5.40
C ALA A 445 6.14 -18.67 -4.67
N ILE A 446 6.76 -19.10 -3.57
CA ILE A 446 6.24 -20.19 -2.73
C ILE A 446 4.89 -19.82 -2.10
N VAL A 447 4.78 -18.63 -1.49
CA VAL A 447 3.53 -18.17 -0.89
C VAL A 447 2.42 -18.08 -1.95
N ASN A 448 2.70 -17.49 -3.12
CA ASN A 448 1.76 -17.44 -4.23
C ASN A 448 1.34 -18.83 -4.70
N PHE A 449 2.29 -19.74 -4.88
CA PHE A 449 2.00 -21.11 -5.27
C PHE A 449 1.06 -21.80 -4.28
N ILE A 450 1.34 -21.70 -2.97
CA ILE A 450 0.50 -22.27 -1.91
C ILE A 450 -0.88 -21.62 -1.94
N THR A 451 -0.97 -20.29 -1.99
CA THR A 451 -2.25 -19.57 -2.02
C THR A 451 -3.09 -19.95 -3.23
N PHE A 452 -2.51 -19.99 -4.43
CA PHE A 452 -3.22 -20.38 -5.65
C PHE A 452 -3.62 -21.84 -5.64
N TYR A 453 -2.76 -22.73 -5.14
CA TYR A 453 -3.09 -24.14 -4.99
C TYR A 453 -4.28 -24.35 -4.05
N LEU A 454 -4.27 -23.69 -2.88
CA LEU A 454 -5.38 -23.73 -1.93
C LEU A 454 -6.66 -23.16 -2.54
N PHE A 455 -6.58 -22.00 -3.17
CA PHE A 455 -7.75 -21.35 -3.77
C PHE A 455 -8.38 -22.18 -4.89
N LEU A 456 -7.56 -22.74 -5.80
CA LEU A 456 -8.05 -23.46 -6.97
C LEU A 456 -8.48 -24.90 -6.63
N ASN A 457 -7.76 -25.60 -5.76
CA ASN A 457 -7.92 -27.05 -5.55
C ASN A 457 -8.50 -27.43 -4.18
N LYS A 458 -8.49 -26.55 -3.17
CA LYS A 458 -9.01 -26.84 -1.81
C LYS A 458 -10.27 -26.04 -1.54
N THR A 459 -11.37 -26.51 -2.14
CA THR A 459 -12.72 -26.00 -1.90
C THR A 459 -13.34 -26.62 -0.66
N PHE A 460 -14.34 -25.95 -0.10
CA PHE A 460 -15.18 -26.47 0.98
C PHE A 460 -16.59 -25.89 0.89
N GLN A 461 -17.54 -26.46 1.64
CA GLN A 461 -18.90 -25.96 1.76
C GLN A 461 -19.21 -25.70 3.23
N TRP A 462 -20.07 -24.72 3.51
CA TRP A 462 -20.60 -24.53 4.85
C TRP A 462 -21.81 -25.44 5.07
N PRO A 463 -22.08 -25.91 6.30
CA PRO A 463 -23.20 -26.82 6.57
C PRO A 463 -24.57 -26.32 6.07
N ASN A 464 -24.75 -24.99 5.98
CA ASN A 464 -26.01 -24.34 5.64
C ASN A 464 -26.00 -23.65 4.25
N SER A 465 -24.99 -23.89 3.40
CA SER A 465 -24.94 -23.31 2.04
C SER A 465 -24.39 -24.32 1.05
N GLN A 466 -25.03 -24.40 -0.12
CA GLN A 466 -24.55 -25.23 -1.23
C GLN A 466 -23.41 -24.57 -2.01
N ASP A 467 -23.12 -23.29 -1.73
CA ASP A 467 -22.11 -22.52 -2.43
C ASP A 467 -20.69 -23.01 -2.09
N ILE A 468 -19.90 -23.19 -3.13
CA ILE A 468 -18.49 -23.59 -3.01
C ILE A 468 -17.67 -22.41 -2.49
N GLN A 469 -17.02 -22.60 -1.35
CA GLN A 469 -16.10 -21.65 -0.73
C GLN A 469 -14.64 -22.00 -1.05
N ARG A 470 -13.79 -20.99 -1.08
CA ARG A 470 -12.35 -21.10 -1.39
C ARG A 470 -11.51 -20.26 -0.44
N PHE A 471 -10.33 -20.75 -0.09
CA PHE A 471 -9.39 -20.00 0.77
C PHE A 471 -8.69 -18.87 0.01
N MET A 472 -8.73 -17.65 0.53
CA MET A 472 -8.14 -16.47 -0.07
C MET A 472 -7.42 -15.57 0.95
N TRP A 473 -6.77 -14.52 0.45
CA TRP A 473 -6.09 -13.50 1.27
C TRP A 473 -7.05 -12.74 2.16
#